data_AF-A0A972D4G3-F1
#
_entry.id   AF-A0A972D4G3-F1
#
_cell.length_a   1.000
_cell.length_b   1.000
_cell.length_c   1.000
_cell.angle_alpha   90.00
_cell.angle_beta   90.00
_cell.angle_gamma   90.00
#
_symmetry.space_group_name_H-M   'P 1'
#
loop_
_entity.id
_entity.type
_entity.pdbx_description
1 polymer ?
#
loop_
_entity_poly.entity_id
_entity_poly.type
_entity_poly.pdbx_seq_one_letter_code
_entity_poly.pdbx_strand_id
1 'polypeptide(L)'
;MRGGFVLSGIFWGIFLIFLGFCAILKTVLHINISIFRIGFALFIIYIGVSMLVNGPRFRVEENTVLFDTRKIVIDRKGEYNIIFGRGEIDLTSLPEQTGRRTEINVIFGEGVIKINPEIPMRIKVNSAFAGTKLPDGNRVVMGEYTYRTSNYTEGNEGLEIIANVVFGNLVFTE
;
A
#
# COMPACT_ATOMS: atom_id res chain seq x y z
N MET A 1 11.09 -24.62 10.28
CA MET A 1 11.78 -23.34 10.56
C MET A 1 10.93 -22.56 11.56
N ARG A 2 11.56 -22.00 12.60
CA ARG A 2 10.96 -21.65 13.90
C ARG A 2 9.88 -20.57 13.81
N GLY A 3 8.62 -20.98 13.97
CA GLY A 3 7.50 -20.07 14.18
C GLY A 3 7.55 -19.41 15.55
N GLY A 4 7.25 -18.11 15.61
CA GLY A 4 6.70 -17.48 16.79
C GLY A 4 7.69 -16.85 17.79
N PHE A 5 8.55 -15.91 17.39
CA PHE A 5 9.27 -15.10 18.40
C PHE A 5 8.31 -14.28 19.29
N VAL A 6 7.16 -13.84 18.78
CA VAL A 6 6.07 -13.16 19.55
C VAL A 6 5.35 -14.11 20.51
N LEU A 7 5.37 -15.41 20.23
CA LEU A 7 4.88 -16.47 21.11
C LEU A 7 6.01 -17.08 21.94
N SER A 8 7.24 -16.56 21.81
CA SER A 8 8.35 -17.04 22.63
C SER A 8 8.15 -16.56 24.05
N GLY A 9 8.29 -17.47 25.01
CA GLY A 9 8.21 -17.13 26.43
C GLY A 9 9.25 -16.08 26.84
N ILE A 10 10.35 -15.96 26.09
CA ILE A 10 11.40 -14.96 26.30
C ILE A 10 10.86 -13.54 26.06
N PHE A 11 10.11 -13.31 24.98
CA PHE A 11 9.52 -12.00 24.69
C PHE A 11 8.57 -11.56 25.82
N TRP A 12 7.62 -12.42 26.18
CA TRP A 12 6.65 -12.12 27.24
C TRP A 12 7.31 -11.97 28.62
N GLY A 13 8.36 -12.75 28.91
CA GLY A 13 9.14 -12.62 30.13
C GLY A 13 9.81 -11.24 30.25
N ILE A 14 10.57 -10.83 29.23
CA ILE A 14 11.22 -9.52 29.22
C ILE A 14 10.18 -8.38 29.26
N PHE A 15 9.10 -8.51 28.48
CA PHE A 15 8.03 -7.51 28.41
C PHE A 15 7.33 -7.30 29.76
N LEU A 16 6.99 -8.39 30.45
CA LEU A 16 6.34 -8.33 31.77
C LEU A 16 7.29 -7.84 32.86
N ILE A 17 8.57 -8.23 32.83
CA ILE A 17 9.59 -7.69 33.75
C ILE A 17 9.71 -6.18 33.57
N PHE A 18 9.77 -5.70 32.32
CA PHE A 18 9.87 -4.28 32.04
C PHE A 18 8.62 -3.50 32.47
N LEU A 19 7.42 -4.03 32.20
CA LEU A 19 6.17 -3.44 32.69
C LEU A 19 6.10 -3.38 34.23
N GLY A 20 6.53 -4.45 34.90
CA GLY A 20 6.63 -4.50 36.36
C GLY A 20 7.60 -3.46 36.89
N PHE A 21 8.76 -3.29 36.26
CA PHE A 21 9.73 -2.25 36.61
C PHE A 21 9.14 -0.85 36.46
N CYS A 22 8.45 -0.55 35.34
CA CYS A 22 7.75 0.73 35.16
C CYS A 22 6.68 0.97 36.24
N ALA A 23 5.96 -0.07 36.68
CA ALA A 23 4.98 0.03 37.75
C ALA A 23 5.63 0.38 39.10
N ILE A 24 6.78 -0.23 39.42
CA ILE A 24 7.54 0.07 40.65
C ILE A 24 8.04 1.52 40.62
N LEU A 25 8.64 1.98 39.52
CA LEU A 25 9.10 3.36 39.38
C LEU A 25 7.96 4.37 39.57
N LYS A 26 6.77 4.06 39.04
CA LYS A 26 5.59 4.92 39.22
C LYS A 26 5.15 5.02 40.68
N THR A 27 5.14 3.89 41.41
CA THR A 27 4.64 3.84 42.79
C THR A 27 5.66 4.34 43.81
N VAL A 28 6.93 3.98 43.67
CA VAL A 28 7.99 4.29 44.65
C VAL A 28 8.62 5.66 44.41
N LEU A 29 8.86 6.03 43.14
CA LEU A 29 9.51 7.29 42.79
C LEU A 29 8.49 8.38 42.40
N HIS A 30 7.19 8.08 42.47
CA HIS A 30 6.09 8.98 42.09
C HIS A 30 6.24 9.59 40.69
N ILE A 31 6.98 8.94 39.79
CA ILE A 31 7.15 9.42 38.41
C ILE A 31 5.86 9.13 37.65
N ASN A 32 5.23 10.16 37.11
CA ASN A 32 3.96 10.03 36.37
C ASN A 32 4.19 9.45 34.96
N ILE A 33 4.44 8.15 34.90
CA ILE A 33 4.67 7.41 33.66
C ILE A 33 3.40 6.68 33.26
N SER A 34 2.99 6.85 31.99
CA SER A 34 1.89 6.10 31.41
C SER A 34 2.34 4.69 30.99
N ILE A 35 2.35 3.76 31.94
CA ILE A 35 2.78 2.36 31.74
C ILE A 35 2.13 1.72 30.51
N PHE A 36 0.82 1.93 30.32
CA PHE A 36 0.09 1.43 29.15
C PHE A 36 0.62 1.99 27.83
N ARG A 37 0.91 3.29 27.76
CA ARG A 37 1.45 3.92 26.54
C ARG A 37 2.83 3.37 26.19
N ILE A 38 3.68 3.17 27.20
CA ILE A 38 5.02 2.61 27.00
C ILE A 38 4.93 1.15 26.56
N GLY A 39 4.11 0.33 27.23
CA GLY A 39 3.89 -1.06 26.85
C GLY A 39 3.37 -1.19 25.42
N PHE A 40 2.39 -0.37 25.05
CA PHE A 40 1.82 -0.33 23.71
C PHE A 40 2.84 0.13 22.65
N ALA A 41 3.64 1.15 22.95
CA ALA A 41 4.70 1.61 22.05
C ALA A 41 5.77 0.53 21.82
N LEU A 42 6.26 -0.11 22.89
CA LEU A 42 7.22 -1.21 22.79
C LEU A 42 6.67 -2.40 22.01
N PHE A 43 5.37 -2.69 22.19
CA PHE A 43 4.69 -3.74 21.44
C PHE A 43 4.67 -3.45 19.93
N ILE A 44 4.31 -2.22 19.52
CA ILE A 44 4.34 -1.82 18.10
C ILE A 44 5.77 -1.87 17.53
N ILE A 45 6.75 -1.30 18.26
CA ILE A 45 8.16 -1.31 17.85
C ILE A 45 8.63 -2.75 17.64
N TYR A 46 8.28 -3.64 18.56
CA TYR A 46 8.65 -5.04 18.46
C TYR A 46 8.03 -5.74 17.24
N ILE A 47 6.76 -5.49 16.92
CA ILE A 47 6.14 -6.01 15.69
C ILE A 47 6.94 -5.55 14.47
N GLY A 48 7.28 -4.25 14.41
CA GLY A 48 8.09 -3.69 13.32
C GLY A 48 9.46 -4.35 13.19
N VAL A 49 10.22 -4.46 14.28
CA VAL A 49 11.52 -5.14 14.31
C VAL A 49 11.38 -6.61 13.91
N SER A 50 10.34 -7.30 14.39
CA SER A 50 10.08 -8.69 14.04
C SER A 50 9.81 -8.87 12.55
N MET A 51 9.12 -7.92 11.90
CA MET A 51 8.90 -7.94 10.44
C MET A 51 10.21 -7.72 9.66
N LEU A 52 11.11 -6.87 10.15
CA LEU A 52 12.42 -6.66 9.52
C LEU A 52 13.32 -7.90 9.60
N VAL A 53 13.37 -8.56 10.76
CA VAL A 53 14.30 -9.68 11.00
C VAL A 53 13.78 -10.99 10.44
N ASN A 54 12.48 -11.26 10.56
CA ASN A 54 11.89 -12.56 10.16
C ASN A 54 11.14 -12.50 8.83
N GLY A 55 11.08 -11.33 8.19
CA GLY A 55 10.23 -11.07 7.05
C GLY A 55 8.73 -10.97 7.40
N PRO A 56 7.92 -10.45 6.47
CA PRO A 56 6.47 -10.47 6.62
C PRO A 56 5.96 -11.90 6.64
N ARG A 57 5.20 -12.28 7.67
CA ARG A 57 4.60 -13.62 7.81
C ARG A 57 3.20 -13.74 7.19
N PHE A 58 2.74 -12.68 6.52
CA PHE A 58 1.45 -12.66 5.88
C PHE A 58 1.56 -13.31 4.51
N ARG A 59 0.59 -14.15 4.15
CA ARG A 59 0.46 -14.62 2.77
C ARG A 59 0.01 -13.42 1.93
N VAL A 60 0.95 -12.86 1.18
CA VAL A 60 0.67 -11.76 0.26
C VAL A 60 0.06 -12.38 -0.99
N GLU A 61 -1.11 -11.89 -1.39
CA GLU A 61 -1.76 -12.29 -2.65
C GLU A 61 -0.89 -11.87 -3.85
N GLU A 62 -0.99 -12.60 -4.97
CA GLU A 62 -0.11 -12.37 -6.15
C GLU A 62 -0.28 -10.97 -6.77
N ASN A 63 -1.45 -10.36 -6.62
CA ASN A 63 -1.81 -9.01 -7.05
C ASN A 63 -1.40 -7.90 -6.05
N THR A 64 -0.75 -8.27 -4.93
CA THR A 64 -0.34 -7.33 -3.89
C THR A 64 1.18 -7.22 -3.81
N VAL A 65 1.69 -6.00 -3.91
CA VAL A 65 3.08 -5.64 -3.65
C VAL A 65 3.14 -5.04 -2.27
N LEU A 66 3.72 -5.77 -1.32
CA LEU A 66 3.83 -5.35 0.08
C LEU A 66 5.29 -5.37 0.51
N PHE A 67 5.84 -4.21 0.91
CA PHE A 67 7.25 -4.05 1.30
C PHE A 67 8.24 -4.57 0.24
N ASP A 68 7.88 -4.49 -1.04
CA ASP A 68 8.65 -5.06 -2.14
C ASP A 68 8.62 -4.14 -3.36
N THR A 69 9.48 -4.43 -4.34
CA THR A 69 9.46 -3.79 -5.67
C THR A 69 9.17 -4.83 -6.73
N ARG A 70 8.05 -4.69 -7.46
CA ARG A 70 7.66 -5.66 -8.50
C ARG A 70 7.15 -4.99 -9.77
N LYS A 71 7.43 -5.65 -10.89
CA LYS A 71 6.72 -5.40 -12.14
C LYS A 71 5.52 -6.33 -12.21
N ILE A 72 4.34 -5.77 -12.39
CA ILE A 72 3.08 -6.50 -12.48
C ILE A 72 2.59 -6.39 -13.92
N VAL A 73 2.55 -7.52 -14.62
CA VAL A 73 1.87 -7.62 -15.91
C VAL A 73 0.42 -7.96 -15.63
N ILE A 74 -0.50 -7.10 -16.05
CA ILE A 74 -1.93 -7.30 -15.80
C ILE A 74 -2.49 -8.22 -16.88
N ASP A 75 -2.80 -9.46 -16.50
CA ASP A 75 -3.40 -10.48 -17.38
C ASP A 75 -4.93 -10.58 -17.23
N ARG A 76 -5.48 -10.12 -16.09
CA ARG A 76 -6.88 -10.33 -15.67
C ARG A 76 -7.53 -9.07 -15.09
N LYS A 77 -8.87 -9.08 -15.05
CA LYS A 77 -9.67 -8.13 -14.29
C LYS A 77 -9.40 -8.36 -12.80
N GLY A 78 -9.14 -7.30 -12.03
CA GLY A 78 -8.88 -7.44 -10.60
C GLY A 78 -8.46 -6.15 -9.91
N GLU A 79 -8.18 -6.31 -8.63
CA GLU A 79 -7.65 -5.28 -7.74
C GLU A 79 -6.15 -5.52 -7.55
N TYR A 80 -5.36 -4.46 -7.64
CA TYR A 80 -3.90 -4.49 -7.47
C TYR A 80 -3.51 -3.52 -6.37
N ASN A 81 -2.79 -4.02 -5.37
CA ASN A 81 -2.47 -3.24 -4.18
C ASN A 81 -0.96 -3.05 -4.06
N ILE A 82 -0.50 -1.81 -3.98
CA ILE A 82 0.90 -1.46 -3.72
C ILE A 82 0.94 -0.78 -2.35
N ILE A 83 1.49 -1.47 -1.36
CA ILE A 83 1.49 -1.04 0.04
C ILE A 83 2.94 -1.00 0.54
N PHE A 84 3.42 0.17 0.98
CA PHE A 84 4.81 0.35 1.46
C PHE A 84 5.87 -0.19 0.49
N GLY A 85 5.63 -0.09 -0.81
CA GLY A 85 6.48 -0.68 -1.84
C GLY A 85 6.39 0.08 -3.15
N ARG A 86 6.97 -0.51 -4.20
CA ARG A 86 6.95 0.05 -5.55
C ARG A 86 6.40 -0.94 -6.57
N GLY A 87 5.37 -0.54 -7.31
CA GLY A 87 4.80 -1.35 -8.40
C GLY A 87 4.94 -0.66 -9.75
N GLU A 88 5.46 -1.38 -10.75
CA GLU A 88 5.39 -0.97 -12.16
C GLU A 88 4.35 -1.83 -12.86
N ILE A 89 3.28 -1.22 -13.33
CA ILE A 89 2.13 -1.86 -13.97
C ILE A 89 2.15 -1.53 -15.45
N ASP A 90 2.15 -2.56 -16.30
CA ASP A 90 2.09 -2.39 -17.75
C ASP A 90 0.68 -2.72 -18.28
N LEU A 91 0.00 -1.71 -18.85
CA LEU A 91 -1.31 -1.83 -19.49
C LEU A 91 -1.24 -1.65 -21.01
N THR A 92 -0.04 -1.58 -21.59
CA THR A 92 0.14 -1.32 -23.03
C THR A 92 -0.21 -2.52 -23.91
N SER A 93 -0.04 -3.73 -23.40
CA SER A 93 -0.19 -4.99 -24.14
C SER A 93 -1.49 -5.73 -23.83
N LEU A 94 -2.53 -5.02 -23.39
CA LEU A 94 -3.78 -5.67 -23.01
C LEU A 94 -4.45 -6.31 -24.25
N PRO A 95 -4.85 -7.60 -24.18
CA PRO A 95 -5.64 -8.21 -25.25
C PRO A 95 -6.98 -7.46 -25.37
N GLU A 96 -7.51 -7.38 -26.60
CA GLU A 96 -8.70 -6.64 -27.11
C GLU A 96 -10.05 -6.88 -26.39
N GLN A 97 -10.06 -7.28 -25.12
CA GLN A 97 -11.26 -7.59 -24.35
C GLN A 97 -11.79 -6.30 -23.71
N THR A 98 -12.65 -5.63 -24.46
CA THR A 98 -13.55 -4.55 -24.07
C THR A 98 -14.26 -4.82 -22.71
N GLY A 99 -14.45 -3.77 -21.89
CA GLY A 99 -15.28 -3.82 -20.67
C GLY A 99 -14.60 -4.20 -19.35
N ARG A 100 -13.25 -4.26 -19.29
CA ARG A 100 -12.54 -4.57 -18.03
C ARG A 100 -12.43 -3.32 -17.14
N ARG A 101 -12.87 -3.47 -15.88
CA ARG A 101 -12.60 -2.54 -14.77
C ARG A 101 -11.45 -3.08 -13.94
N THR A 102 -10.38 -2.30 -13.82
CA THR A 102 -9.20 -2.62 -13.00
C THR A 102 -9.06 -1.58 -11.90
N GLU A 103 -8.83 -2.03 -10.68
CA GLU A 103 -8.63 -1.15 -9.53
C GLU A 103 -7.19 -1.23 -9.05
N ILE A 104 -6.55 -0.09 -8.83
CA ILE A 104 -5.15 0.02 -8.44
C ILE A 104 -5.10 0.91 -7.20
N ASN A 105 -4.67 0.33 -6.09
CA ASN A 105 -4.55 1.03 -4.82
C ASN A 105 -3.07 1.21 -4.48
N VAL A 106 -2.65 2.44 -4.22
CA VAL A 106 -1.29 2.76 -3.78
C VAL A 106 -1.35 3.42 -2.41
N ILE A 107 -0.84 2.74 -1.40
CA ILE A 107 -0.91 3.15 0.01
C ILE A 107 0.51 3.22 0.56
N PHE A 108 0.96 4.42 0.95
CA PHE A 108 2.33 4.64 1.43
C PHE A 108 3.42 4.09 0.49
N GLY A 109 3.16 4.08 -0.82
CA GLY A 109 4.01 3.45 -1.83
C GLY A 109 4.15 4.30 -3.09
N GLU A 110 4.83 3.72 -4.08
CA GLU A 110 5.02 4.31 -5.40
C GLU A 110 4.44 3.38 -6.49
N GLY A 111 3.61 3.92 -7.37
CA GLY A 111 3.13 3.23 -8.56
C GLY A 111 3.59 3.93 -9.83
N VAL A 112 3.97 3.14 -10.84
CA VAL A 112 4.12 3.62 -12.22
C VAL A 112 3.20 2.78 -13.09
N ILE A 113 2.29 3.42 -13.81
CA ILE A 113 1.36 2.74 -14.73
C ILE A 113 1.70 3.19 -16.15
N LYS A 114 2.09 2.26 -17.00
CA LYS A 114 2.24 2.48 -18.44
C LYS A 114 0.92 2.24 -19.13
N ILE A 115 0.48 3.18 -19.95
CA ILE A 115 -0.76 3.10 -20.73
C ILE A 115 -0.47 3.29 -22.21
N ASN A 116 -1.34 2.76 -23.08
CA ASN A 116 -1.28 3.04 -24.51
C ASN A 116 -2.39 4.06 -24.86
N PRO A 117 -2.07 5.27 -25.33
CA PRO A 117 -3.07 6.30 -25.66
C PRO A 117 -3.99 5.92 -26.82
N GLU A 118 -3.60 4.95 -27.65
CA GLU A 118 -4.43 4.43 -28.75
C GLU A 118 -5.59 3.57 -28.25
N ILE A 119 -5.50 3.04 -27.03
CA ILE A 119 -6.57 2.23 -26.42
C ILE A 119 -7.59 3.19 -25.78
N PRO A 120 -8.91 3.01 -26.02
CA PRO A 120 -9.94 3.79 -25.34
C PRO A 120 -9.93 3.45 -23.84
N MET A 121 -9.53 4.42 -23.01
CA MET A 121 -9.39 4.25 -21.56
C MET A 121 -10.05 5.41 -20.82
N ARG A 122 -10.69 5.08 -19.70
CA ARG A 122 -11.18 6.05 -18.69
C ARG A 122 -10.48 5.77 -17.36
N ILE A 123 -9.72 6.74 -16.88
CA ILE A 123 -8.94 6.65 -15.65
C ILE A 123 -9.55 7.56 -14.61
N LYS A 124 -10.15 6.98 -13.57
CA LYS A 124 -10.66 7.70 -12.39
C LYS A 124 -9.61 7.64 -11.30
N VAL A 125 -9.14 8.80 -10.87
CA VAL A 125 -8.15 8.94 -9.80
C VAL A 125 -8.83 9.50 -8.57
N ASN A 126 -8.66 8.84 -7.43
CA ASN A 126 -9.02 9.34 -6.12
C ASN A 126 -7.74 9.47 -5.29
N SER A 127 -7.40 10.67 -4.87
CA SER A 127 -6.15 10.94 -4.14
C SER A 127 -6.43 11.55 -2.76
N ALA A 128 -5.67 11.11 -1.75
CA ALA A 128 -5.69 11.66 -0.41
C ALA A 128 -4.25 11.82 0.11
N PHE A 129 -3.77 13.07 0.16
CA PHE A 129 -2.38 13.39 0.51
C PHE A 129 -1.36 12.62 -0.34
N ALA A 130 -1.58 12.61 -1.66
CA ALA A 130 -0.79 11.86 -2.61
C ALA A 130 -0.03 12.76 -3.58
N GLY A 131 0.85 12.17 -4.40
CA GLY A 131 1.50 12.81 -5.53
C GLY A 131 1.12 12.16 -6.84
N THR A 132 -0.16 12.17 -7.24
CA THR A 132 -0.58 11.49 -8.47
C THR A 132 -0.34 12.38 -9.69
N LYS A 133 0.37 11.89 -10.71
CA LYS A 133 0.64 12.59 -11.97
C LYS A 133 0.01 11.83 -13.15
N LEU A 134 -0.81 12.52 -13.93
CA LEU A 134 -1.47 11.99 -15.12
C LEU A 134 -0.73 12.36 -16.42
N PRO A 135 -1.04 11.70 -17.56
CA PRO A 135 -0.34 11.91 -18.84
C PRO A 135 -0.51 13.32 -19.41
N ASP A 136 -1.67 13.94 -19.17
CA ASP A 136 -1.98 15.33 -19.52
C ASP A 136 -1.17 16.38 -18.72
N GLY A 137 -0.30 15.92 -17.81
CA GLY A 137 0.50 16.76 -16.94
C GLY A 137 -0.22 17.20 -15.67
N ASN A 138 -1.50 16.86 -15.50
CA ASN A 138 -2.26 17.20 -14.31
C ASN A 138 -1.69 16.46 -13.08
N ARG A 139 -1.75 17.12 -11.92
CA ARG A 139 -1.31 16.56 -10.64
C ARG A 139 -2.43 16.61 -9.62
N VAL A 140 -2.80 15.44 -9.09
CA VAL A 140 -3.87 15.29 -8.11
C VAL A 140 -3.23 14.96 -6.76
N VAL A 141 -3.26 15.96 -5.86
CA VAL A 141 -2.73 15.80 -4.50
C VAL A 141 -3.82 15.34 -3.53
N MET A 142 -5.04 15.86 -3.72
CA MET A 142 -6.21 15.50 -2.95
C MET A 142 -7.47 15.70 -3.80
N GLY A 143 -8.45 14.80 -3.66
CA GLY A 143 -9.71 14.85 -4.41
C GLY A 143 -9.77 13.86 -5.57
N GLU A 144 -10.73 14.07 -6.46
CA GLU A 144 -11.02 13.17 -7.58
C GLU A 144 -10.68 13.85 -8.91
N TYR A 145 -10.22 13.06 -9.88
CA TYR A 145 -10.01 13.51 -11.26
C TYR A 145 -10.27 12.37 -12.24
N THR A 146 -10.85 12.67 -13.40
CA THR A 146 -11.05 11.66 -14.45
C THR A 146 -10.31 12.07 -15.72
N TYR A 147 -9.36 11.25 -16.13
CA TYR A 147 -8.69 11.33 -17.42
C TYR A 147 -9.32 10.36 -18.42
N ARG A 148 -9.32 10.75 -19.69
CA ARG A 148 -9.82 9.95 -20.81
C ARG A 148 -8.80 10.06 -21.94
N THR A 149 -8.47 8.93 -22.56
CA THR A 149 -7.62 8.95 -23.76
C THR A 149 -8.38 9.55 -24.94
N SER A 150 -7.65 10.05 -25.94
CA SER A 150 -8.25 10.67 -27.14
C SER A 150 -9.20 9.75 -27.90
N ASN A 151 -8.97 8.44 -27.85
CA ASN A 151 -9.81 7.43 -28.50
C ASN A 151 -11.05 7.01 -27.68
N TYR A 152 -11.22 7.53 -26.46
CA TYR A 152 -12.37 7.20 -25.63
C TYR A 152 -13.64 7.93 -26.09
N THR A 153 -14.66 7.18 -26.51
CA THR A 153 -16.00 7.72 -26.85
C THR A 153 -17.05 7.24 -25.86
N GLU A 154 -18.01 8.11 -25.52
CA GLU A 154 -19.13 7.74 -24.65
C GLU A 154 -19.99 6.66 -25.33
N GLY A 155 -20.06 5.48 -24.71
CA GLY A 155 -20.79 4.31 -25.24
C GLY A 155 -19.89 3.18 -25.76
N ASN A 156 -18.58 3.39 -25.88
CA ASN A 156 -17.64 2.35 -26.27
C ASN A 156 -17.13 1.60 -25.02
N GLU A 157 -16.95 0.27 -25.11
CA GLU A 157 -16.54 -0.60 -24.00
C GLU A 157 -15.03 -0.47 -23.68
N GLY A 158 -14.53 0.76 -23.53
CA GLY A 158 -13.13 1.03 -23.19
C GLY A 158 -12.73 0.52 -21.81
N LEU A 159 -11.42 0.47 -21.55
CA LEU A 159 -10.89 0.05 -20.25
C LEU A 159 -11.22 1.09 -19.18
N GLU A 160 -11.75 0.65 -18.04
CA GLU A 160 -11.93 1.50 -16.88
C GLU A 160 -10.83 1.20 -15.84
N ILE A 161 -10.05 2.22 -15.50
CA ILE A 161 -9.04 2.15 -14.44
C ILE A 161 -9.53 3.02 -13.29
N ILE A 162 -9.57 2.45 -12.09
CA ILE A 162 -9.77 3.20 -10.85
C ILE A 162 -8.48 3.17 -10.07
N ALA A 163 -7.92 4.34 -9.82
CA ALA A 163 -6.65 4.51 -9.13
C ALA A 163 -6.87 5.26 -7.82
N ASN A 164 -6.77 4.56 -6.69
CA ASN A 164 -6.86 5.16 -5.37
C ASN A 164 -5.44 5.32 -4.80
N VAL A 165 -5.07 6.52 -4.38
CA VAL A 165 -3.72 6.84 -3.92
C VAL A 165 -3.80 7.56 -2.58
N VAL A 166 -3.18 6.98 -1.54
CA VAL A 166 -3.20 7.50 -0.18
C VAL A 166 -1.79 7.54 0.39
N PHE A 167 -1.32 8.74 0.78
CA PHE A 167 0.05 8.96 1.28
C PHE A 167 1.15 8.36 0.37
N GLY A 168 0.89 8.29 -0.93
CA GLY A 168 1.75 7.64 -1.92
C GLY A 168 1.96 8.50 -3.16
N ASN A 169 2.69 7.95 -4.13
CA ASN A 169 2.95 8.58 -5.42
C ASN A 169 2.49 7.63 -6.53
N LEU A 170 1.82 8.16 -7.55
CA LEU A 170 1.39 7.39 -8.71
C LEU A 170 1.65 8.18 -9.97
N VAL A 171 2.40 7.61 -10.91
CA VAL A 171 2.71 8.26 -12.19
C VAL A 171 2.16 7.43 -13.33
N PHE A 172 1.32 8.04 -14.16
CA PHE A 172 0.95 7.48 -15.45
C PHE A 172 1.95 7.94 -16.53
N THR A 173 2.36 7.02 -17.38
CA THR A 173 3.27 7.27 -18.51
C THR A 173 2.70 6.65 -19.79
N GLU A 174 2.86 7.32 -20.92
CA GLU A 174 2.54 6.82 -22.26
C GLU A 174 3.75 6.14 -22.91
#